data_AF-A0A537KNL0-F1
#
_entry.id   AF-A0A537KNL0-F1
#
_cell.length_a   1.000
_cell.length_b   1.000
_cell.length_c   1.000
_cell.angle_alpha   90.00
_cell.angle_beta   90.00
_cell.angle_gamma   90.00
#
_symmetry.space_group_name_H-M   'P 1'
#
loop_
_entity.id
_entity.type
_entity.pdbx_description
1 polymer ?
#
loop_
_entity_poly.entity_id
_entity_poly.type
_entity_poly.pdbx_seq_one_letter_code
_entity_poly.pdbx_strand_id
1 'polypeptide(L)'
;MEVHSHTHTPRKKWTHYLWEFLMLFLAVFCGFLAEYQLEHMIERDREKKFIQTFIEDLKIDTASINANLLFQKRRRTQLDSLTYLLREQKIKGYENELYYLGRILVRTTRFQSNDRTITQLKFSGSLRLIRNENAADSIISYQKLVDYILQNIDDERLERRAVDPILARIFNPFVFDKMLDEYNNINKPVNNPPLRSYDVSDQLDLAYSINLLKGSNIIIRTRLERLNEKARNTIEFLKKEYHLK
;
A
#
# COMPACT_ATOMS: atom_id res chain seq x y z
N MET A 1 -11.76 92.96 9.11
CA MET A 1 -12.15 91.79 8.31
C MET A 1 -10.98 90.82 8.37
N GLU A 2 -11.25 89.59 8.77
CA GLU A 2 -10.29 88.64 9.37
C GLU A 2 -9.09 88.32 8.47
N VAL A 3 -7.89 88.49 9.03
CA VAL A 3 -6.63 88.06 8.42
C VAL A 3 -6.40 86.63 8.88
N HIS A 4 -6.57 85.66 7.98
CA HIS A 4 -6.23 84.27 8.25
C HIS A 4 -4.72 84.14 8.48
N SER A 5 -4.33 83.96 9.75
CA SER A 5 -3.01 83.46 10.13
C SER A 5 -2.88 82.02 9.62
N HIS A 6 -2.23 81.84 8.47
CA HIS A 6 -1.69 80.54 8.11
C HIS A 6 -0.50 80.28 9.04
N THR A 7 -0.79 79.62 10.15
CA THR A 7 0.19 79.07 11.08
C THR A 7 1.21 78.29 10.28
N HIS A 8 2.42 78.84 10.10
CA HIS A 8 3.53 78.15 9.46
C HIS A 8 3.79 76.86 10.25
N THR A 9 3.38 75.72 9.71
CA THR A 9 3.86 74.43 10.20
C THR A 9 5.38 74.47 10.13
N PRO A 10 6.10 74.27 11.25
CA PRO A 10 7.55 74.31 11.25
C PRO A 10 8.05 73.28 10.24
N ARG A 11 8.89 73.71 9.28
CA ARG A 11 9.47 72.81 8.27
C ARG A 11 10.14 71.65 9.00
N LYS A 12 9.57 70.44 8.84
CA LYS A 12 10.13 69.22 9.41
C LYS A 12 11.58 69.08 8.95
N LYS A 13 12.51 69.01 9.90
CA LYS A 13 13.92 68.75 9.63
C LYS A 13 14.02 67.40 8.89
N TRP A 14 14.99 67.26 7.98
CA TRP A 14 15.19 66.02 7.21
C TRP A 14 15.25 64.75 8.09
N THR A 15 15.76 64.88 9.32
CA THR A 15 15.75 63.82 10.33
C THR A 15 14.35 63.30 10.66
N HIS A 16 13.32 64.14 10.63
CA HIS A 16 11.94 63.73 10.88
C HIS A 16 11.40 62.84 9.74
N TYR A 17 11.72 63.16 8.48
CA TYR A 17 11.35 62.32 7.34
C TYR A 17 12.10 60.99 7.36
N LEU A 18 13.37 60.98 7.79
CA LEU A 18 14.13 59.75 7.98
C LEU A 18 13.51 58.84 9.06
N TRP A 19 13.09 59.41 10.20
CA TRP A 19 12.42 58.65 11.26
C TRP A 19 11.03 58.18 10.86
N GLU A 20 10.26 58.97 10.12
CA GLU A 20 8.97 58.53 9.55
C GLU A 20 9.15 57.39 8.54
N PHE A 21 10.14 57.50 7.64
CA PHE A 21 10.50 56.42 6.74
C PHE A 21 10.91 55.17 7.51
N LEU A 22 11.79 55.30 8.50
CA LEU A 22 12.28 54.17 9.29
C LEU A 22 11.15 53.49 10.08
N MET A 23 10.20 54.26 10.61
CA MET A 23 9.00 53.72 11.28
C MET A 23 8.13 52.92 10.32
N LEU A 24 7.78 53.48 9.15
CA LEU A 24 6.94 52.80 8.16
C LEU A 24 7.67 51.59 7.55
N PHE A 25 8.96 51.73 7.24
CA PHE A 25 9.81 50.67 6.75
C PHE A 25 9.91 49.53 7.75
N LEU A 26 10.19 49.81 9.03
CA LEU A 26 10.26 48.80 10.07
C LEU A 26 8.90 48.13 10.30
N ALA A 27 7.79 48.87 10.25
CA ALA A 27 6.46 48.27 10.40
C ALA A 27 6.19 47.22 9.31
N VAL A 28 6.47 47.56 8.05
CA VAL A 28 6.30 46.64 6.91
C VAL A 28 7.32 45.50 6.96
N PHE A 29 8.60 45.82 7.23
CA PHE A 29 9.69 44.84 7.31
C PHE A 29 9.46 43.80 8.43
N CYS A 30 9.06 44.25 9.63
CA CYS A 30 8.72 43.37 10.74
C CYS A 30 7.48 42.52 10.42
N GLY A 31 6.49 43.07 9.72
CA GLY A 31 5.34 42.31 9.24
C GLY A 31 5.76 41.14 8.35
N PHE A 32 6.59 41.40 7.34
CA PHE A 32 7.15 40.37 6.47
C PHE A 32 8.01 39.34 7.23
N LEU A 33 8.84 39.79 8.17
CA LEU A 33 9.69 38.90 8.98
C LEU A 33 8.83 37.98 9.88
N ALA A 34 7.77 38.52 10.48
CA ALA A 34 6.85 37.76 11.32
C ALA A 34 6.11 36.69 10.50
N GLU A 35 5.63 37.04 9.30
CA GLU A 35 4.98 36.10 8.39
C GLU A 35 5.94 35.00 7.93
N TYR A 36 7.15 35.36 7.52
CA TYR A 36 8.20 34.41 7.13
C TYR A 36 8.52 33.41 8.27
N GLN A 37 8.65 33.90 9.51
CA GLN A 37 8.93 33.06 10.67
C GLN A 37 7.73 32.18 11.05
N LEU A 38 6.51 32.72 10.99
CA LEU A 38 5.28 31.98 11.27
C LEU A 38 5.07 30.84 10.26
N GLU A 39 5.30 31.11 8.97
CA GLU A 39 5.19 30.10 7.90
C GLU A 39 6.19 28.95 8.15
N HIS A 40 7.45 29.27 8.43
CA HIS A 40 8.48 28.25 8.74
C HIS A 40 8.12 27.39 9.96
N MET A 41 7.48 27.97 10.98
CA MET A 41 7.02 27.23 12.14
C MET A 41 5.87 26.29 11.77
N ILE A 42 4.86 26.81 11.06
CA ILE A 42 3.68 26.03 10.64
C ILE A 42 4.09 24.87 9.72
N GLU A 43 5.03 25.09 8.79
CA GLU A 43 5.52 24.04 7.91
C GLU A 43 6.21 22.90 8.67
N ARG A 44 7.05 23.22 9.66
CA ARG A 44 7.70 22.21 10.53
C ARG A 44 6.69 21.40 11.32
N ASP A 45 5.65 22.05 11.85
CA ASP A 45 4.59 21.37 12.60
C ASP A 45 3.77 20.44 11.69
N ARG A 46 3.47 20.88 10.47
CA ARG A 46 2.79 20.06 9.45
C ARG A 46 3.64 18.86 9.04
N GLU A 47 4.93 19.08 8.74
CA GLU A 47 5.90 18.02 8.43
C GLU A 47 5.88 16.95 9.53
N LYS A 48 6.04 17.36 10.80
CA LYS A 48 6.01 16.43 11.94
C LYS A 48 4.70 15.65 12.04
N LYS A 49 3.56 16.30 11.82
CA LYS A 49 2.23 15.66 11.83
C LYS A 49 2.08 14.63 10.70
N PHE A 50 2.60 14.92 9.51
CA PHE A 50 2.60 13.96 8.41
C PHE A 50 3.47 12.74 8.74
N ILE A 51 4.65 12.95 9.30
CA ILE A 51 5.54 11.85 9.69
C ILE A 51 4.89 10.96 10.76
N GLN A 52 4.24 11.55 11.77
CA GLN A 52 3.50 10.79 12.77
C GLN A 52 2.37 9.96 12.13
N THR A 53 1.59 10.57 11.24
CA THR A 53 0.47 9.89 10.58
C THR A 53 0.97 8.75 9.68
N PHE A 54 2.08 8.97 8.98
CA PHE A 54 2.72 7.96 8.14
C PHE A 54 3.25 6.79 8.97
N ILE A 55 3.85 7.04 10.14
CA ILE A 55 4.27 5.97 11.06
C ILE A 55 3.08 5.11 11.49
N GLU A 56 1.93 5.71 11.79
CA GLU A 56 0.72 4.93 12.13
C GLU A 56 0.20 4.13 10.93
N ASP A 57 0.23 4.70 9.72
CA ASP A 57 -0.14 3.99 8.50
C ASP A 57 0.80 2.77 8.28
N LEU A 58 2.12 2.93 8.46
CA LEU A 58 3.09 1.83 8.38
C LEU A 58 2.85 0.72 9.42
N LYS A 59 2.44 1.07 10.66
CA LYS A 59 2.10 0.06 11.69
C LYS A 59 0.91 -0.80 11.25
N ILE A 60 -0.14 -0.17 10.73
CA ILE A 60 -1.31 -0.87 10.18
C ILE A 60 -0.89 -1.78 9.02
N ASP A 61 -0.03 -1.26 8.14
CA ASP A 61 0.47 -2.03 7.00
C ASP A 61 1.26 -3.25 7.42
N THR A 62 2.12 -3.17 8.46
CA THR A 62 2.84 -4.38 8.94
C THR A 62 1.88 -5.49 9.36
N ALA A 63 0.74 -5.17 9.99
CA ALA A 63 -0.26 -6.18 10.34
C ALA A 63 -0.89 -6.83 9.10
N SER A 64 -1.28 -6.01 8.12
CA SER A 64 -1.83 -6.45 6.83
C SER A 64 -0.83 -7.32 6.04
N ILE A 65 0.44 -6.91 6.01
CA ILE A 65 1.54 -7.64 5.37
C ILE A 65 1.73 -9.00 6.02
N ASN A 66 1.78 -9.08 7.36
CA ASN A 66 1.97 -10.35 8.06
C ASN A 66 0.80 -11.33 7.81
N ALA A 67 -0.44 -10.84 7.78
CA ALA A 67 -1.59 -11.67 7.42
C ALA A 67 -1.49 -12.22 5.98
N ASN A 68 -1.04 -11.38 5.04
CA ASN A 68 -0.79 -11.80 3.65
C ASN A 68 0.36 -12.79 3.52
N LEU A 69 1.44 -12.63 4.28
CA LEU A 69 2.55 -13.60 4.31
C LEU A 69 2.09 -14.99 4.78
N LEU A 70 1.24 -15.04 5.82
CA LEU A 70 0.63 -16.29 6.27
C LEU A 70 -0.25 -16.92 5.19
N PHE A 71 -1.05 -16.11 4.49
CA PHE A 71 -1.84 -16.58 3.35
C PHE A 71 -0.94 -17.17 2.25
N GLN A 72 0.11 -16.45 1.85
CA GLN A 72 1.01 -16.92 0.78
C GLN A 72 1.74 -18.21 1.17
N LYS A 73 2.09 -18.38 2.44
CA LYS A 73 2.66 -19.63 2.95
C LYS A 73 1.67 -20.80 2.83
N ARG A 74 0.41 -20.63 3.23
CA ARG A 74 -0.63 -21.66 3.08
C ARG A 74 -0.88 -21.99 1.60
N ARG A 75 -0.98 -20.95 0.76
CA ARG A 75 -1.18 -21.09 -0.68
C ARG A 75 -0.06 -21.89 -1.34
N ARG A 76 1.20 -21.65 -0.96
CA ARG A 76 2.34 -22.44 -1.44
C ARG A 76 2.16 -23.93 -1.16
N THR A 77 1.80 -24.29 0.08
CA THR A 77 1.56 -25.69 0.46
C THR A 77 0.43 -26.32 -0.37
N GLN A 78 -0.64 -25.57 -0.65
CA GLN A 78 -1.75 -26.03 -1.49
C GLN A 78 -1.31 -26.26 -2.95
N LEU A 79 -0.55 -25.31 -3.52
CA LEU A 79 0.01 -25.45 -4.88
C LEU A 79 0.96 -26.65 -4.96
N ASP A 80 1.82 -26.85 -3.96
CA ASP A 80 2.74 -27.99 -3.88
C ASP A 80 1.99 -29.32 -3.79
N SER A 81 0.92 -29.37 -2.97
CA SER A 81 0.07 -30.56 -2.84
C SER A 81 -0.65 -30.90 -4.14
N LEU A 82 -1.21 -29.90 -4.82
CA LEU A 82 -1.92 -30.12 -6.09
C LEU A 82 -0.95 -30.56 -7.20
N THR A 83 0.23 -29.93 -7.29
CA THR A 83 1.30 -30.40 -8.20
C THR A 83 1.69 -31.84 -7.93
N TYR A 84 1.82 -32.23 -6.66
CA TYR A 84 2.16 -33.59 -6.28
C TYR A 84 1.10 -34.60 -6.75
N LEU A 85 -0.19 -34.32 -6.52
CA LEU A 85 -1.27 -35.20 -6.98
C LEU A 85 -1.27 -35.38 -8.50
N LEU A 86 -1.09 -34.29 -9.25
CA LEU A 86 -1.06 -34.33 -10.71
C LEU A 86 0.19 -35.05 -11.24
N ARG A 87 1.37 -34.80 -10.65
CA ARG A 87 2.63 -35.41 -11.09
C ARG A 87 2.67 -36.90 -10.82
N GLU A 88 2.25 -37.34 -9.63
CA GLU A 88 2.22 -38.76 -9.26
C GLU A 88 0.98 -39.49 -9.79
N GLN A 89 0.15 -38.82 -10.60
CA GLN A 89 -1.09 -39.36 -11.16
C GLN A 89 -2.05 -39.93 -10.09
N LYS A 90 -2.04 -39.32 -8.89
CA LYS A 90 -2.95 -39.63 -7.78
C LYS A 90 -4.29 -38.92 -8.01
N ILE A 91 -5.03 -39.42 -9.00
CA ILE A 91 -6.32 -38.85 -9.42
C ILE A 91 -7.48 -39.68 -8.86
N LYS A 92 -7.59 -40.95 -9.29
CA LYS A 92 -8.64 -41.86 -8.80
C LYS A 92 -8.43 -42.19 -7.33
N GLY A 93 -9.47 -42.04 -6.52
CA GLY A 93 -9.42 -42.20 -5.06
C GLY A 93 -8.98 -40.95 -4.30
N TYR A 94 -8.59 -39.88 -5.00
CA TYR A 94 -8.16 -38.59 -4.44
C TYR A 94 -9.01 -37.42 -4.97
N GLU A 95 -10.16 -37.71 -5.60
CA GLU A 95 -11.00 -36.69 -6.22
C GLU A 95 -11.43 -35.63 -5.22
N ASN A 96 -11.72 -36.00 -3.96
CA ASN A 96 -12.10 -35.03 -2.94
C ASN A 96 -11.03 -33.97 -2.67
N GLU A 97 -9.76 -34.37 -2.68
CA GLU A 97 -8.61 -33.48 -2.49
C GLU A 97 -8.39 -32.63 -3.74
N LEU A 98 -8.51 -33.22 -4.93
CA LEU A 98 -8.45 -32.47 -6.19
C LEU A 98 -9.55 -31.41 -6.27
N TYR A 99 -10.79 -31.74 -5.91
CA TYR A 99 -11.89 -30.78 -5.83
C TYR A 99 -11.58 -29.65 -4.85
N TYR A 100 -11.11 -29.99 -3.64
CA TYR A 100 -10.77 -29.02 -2.60
C TYR A 100 -9.66 -28.07 -3.04
N LEU A 101 -8.52 -28.61 -3.50
CA LEU A 101 -7.37 -27.82 -3.94
C LEU A 101 -7.69 -27.03 -5.22
N GLY A 102 -8.40 -27.63 -6.17
CA GLY A 102 -8.85 -26.95 -7.39
C GLY A 102 -9.80 -25.80 -7.10
N ARG A 103 -10.72 -25.95 -6.13
CA ARG A 103 -11.64 -24.87 -5.72
C ARG A 103 -10.92 -23.75 -4.97
N ILE A 104 -9.92 -24.07 -4.16
CA ILE A 104 -9.13 -23.08 -3.42
C ILE A 104 -8.14 -22.35 -4.33
N LEU A 105 -7.66 -22.99 -5.41
CA LEU A 105 -6.68 -22.43 -6.34
C LEU A 105 -7.03 -21.01 -6.84
N VAL A 106 -8.34 -20.76 -7.04
CA VAL A 106 -8.89 -19.50 -7.53
C VAL A 106 -9.25 -18.49 -6.43
N ARG A 107 -9.14 -18.87 -5.15
CA ARG A 107 -9.37 -17.98 -4.01
C ARG A 107 -8.14 -17.12 -3.72
N THR A 108 -8.38 -15.89 -3.27
CA THR A 108 -7.33 -14.96 -2.85
C THR A 108 -7.74 -14.20 -1.62
N THR A 109 -6.76 -13.68 -0.90
CA THR A 109 -6.95 -12.58 0.03
C THR A 109 -6.62 -11.24 -0.67
N ARG A 110 -7.07 -10.13 -0.08
CA ARG A 110 -6.68 -8.79 -0.54
C ARG A 110 -5.53 -8.29 0.33
N PHE A 111 -4.46 -7.83 -0.32
CA PHE A 111 -3.50 -6.93 0.30
C PHE A 111 -3.96 -5.49 0.03
N GLN A 112 -4.00 -4.68 1.09
CA GLN A 112 -4.24 -3.25 1.00
C GLN A 112 -3.22 -2.57 1.91
N SER A 113 -2.54 -1.58 1.35
CA SER A 113 -1.71 -0.64 2.10
C SER A 113 -2.57 0.56 2.48
N ASN A 114 -2.32 1.12 3.65
CA ASN A 114 -2.93 2.34 4.15
C ASN A 114 -2.21 3.52 3.50
N ASP A 115 -2.81 4.03 2.44
CA ASP A 115 -2.23 5.07 1.60
C ASP A 115 -2.67 6.48 2.02
N ARG A 116 -3.43 6.64 3.12
CA ARG A 116 -4.03 7.92 3.53
C ARG A 116 -3.01 9.06 3.54
N THR A 117 -1.90 8.89 4.25
CA THR A 117 -0.89 9.96 4.36
C THR A 117 -0.22 10.24 3.02
N ILE A 118 0.08 9.20 2.24
CA ILE A 118 0.74 9.33 0.94
C ILE A 118 -0.18 10.02 -0.06
N THR A 119 -1.45 9.63 -0.09
CA THR A 119 -2.50 10.23 -0.91
C THR A 119 -2.69 11.69 -0.56
N GLN A 120 -2.72 12.03 0.72
CA GLN A 120 -2.77 13.42 1.16
C GLN A 120 -1.54 14.21 0.68
N LEU A 121 -0.33 13.71 0.95
CA LEU A 121 0.93 14.35 0.55
C LEU A 121 1.02 14.58 -0.96
N LYS A 122 0.57 13.60 -1.76
CA LYS A 122 0.55 13.67 -3.24
C LYS A 122 -0.44 14.74 -3.73
N PHE A 123 -1.69 14.71 -3.26
CA PHE A 123 -2.73 15.60 -3.79
C PHE A 123 -2.69 17.03 -3.24
N SER A 124 -2.14 17.26 -2.05
CA SER A 124 -1.98 18.61 -1.50
C SER A 124 -0.68 19.30 -1.93
N GLY A 125 0.16 18.65 -2.76
CA GLY A 125 1.51 19.12 -3.09
C GLY A 125 2.41 19.25 -1.87
N SER A 126 2.06 18.60 -0.75
CA SER A 126 2.76 18.74 0.54
C SER A 126 3.98 17.85 0.67
N LEU A 127 4.31 17.02 -0.33
CA LEU A 127 5.60 16.33 -0.37
C LEU A 127 6.78 17.30 -0.26
N ARG A 128 6.66 18.51 -0.84
CA ARG A 128 7.69 19.57 -0.71
C ARG A 128 7.87 20.09 0.71
N LEU A 129 6.90 19.85 1.60
CA LEU A 129 6.98 20.25 3.00
C LEU A 129 7.82 19.29 3.84
N ILE A 130 8.15 18.11 3.32
CA ILE A 130 9.10 17.19 3.96
C ILE A 130 10.50 17.66 3.57
N ARG A 131 11.11 18.44 4.45
CA ARG A 131 12.42 19.08 4.25
C ARG A 131 13.56 18.10 4.46
N ASN A 132 13.33 17.06 5.26
CA ASN A 132 14.30 15.97 5.43
C ASN A 132 14.28 15.05 4.20
N GLU A 133 15.27 15.19 3.33
CA GLU A 133 15.39 14.41 2.09
C GLU A 133 15.40 12.89 2.36
N ASN A 134 16.12 12.45 3.41
CA ASN A 134 16.17 11.02 3.77
C ASN A 134 14.79 10.49 4.21
N ALA A 135 13.96 11.32 4.86
CA ALA A 135 12.59 10.97 5.20
C ALA A 135 11.70 10.90 3.96
N ALA A 136 11.78 11.90 3.07
CA ALA A 136 11.05 11.90 1.81
C ALA A 136 11.40 10.67 0.95
N ASP A 137 12.69 10.36 0.81
CA ASP A 137 13.18 9.19 0.08
C ASP A 137 12.73 7.88 0.70
N SER A 138 12.69 7.80 2.04
CA SER A 138 12.17 6.63 2.75
C SER A 138 10.69 6.40 2.46
N ILE A 139 9.87 7.45 2.46
CA ILE A 139 8.44 7.40 2.13
C ILE A 139 8.23 6.99 0.67
N ILE A 140 8.93 7.64 -0.26
CA ILE A 140 8.80 7.37 -1.71
C ILE A 140 9.25 5.95 -2.02
N SER A 141 10.37 5.51 -1.48
CA SER A 141 10.89 4.17 -1.73
C SER A 141 10.00 3.08 -1.11
N TYR A 142 9.33 3.36 0.01
CA TYR A 142 8.30 2.47 0.55
C TYR A 142 7.12 2.35 -0.41
N GLN A 143 6.59 3.49 -0.87
CA GLN A 143 5.47 3.52 -1.81
C GLN A 143 5.77 2.78 -3.12
N LYS A 144 6.97 2.95 -3.68
CA LYS A 144 7.39 2.23 -4.90
C LYS A 144 7.28 0.71 -4.72
N LEU A 145 7.68 0.18 -3.56
CA LEU A 145 7.53 -1.25 -3.28
C LEU A 145 6.07 -1.67 -3.17
N VAL A 146 5.21 -0.85 -2.56
CA VAL A 146 3.76 -1.10 -2.53
C VAL A 146 3.20 -1.19 -3.95
N ASP A 147 3.50 -0.21 -4.80
CA ASP A 147 3.02 -0.17 -6.18
C ASP A 147 3.47 -1.41 -6.98
N TYR A 148 4.73 -1.82 -6.82
CA TYR A 148 5.27 -3.03 -7.43
C TYR A 148 4.59 -4.33 -6.96
N ILE A 149 4.18 -4.40 -5.68
CA ILE A 149 3.47 -5.56 -5.15
C ILE A 149 2.04 -5.58 -5.69
N LEU A 150 1.37 -4.44 -5.74
CA LEU A 150 0.01 -4.34 -6.30
C LEU A 150 -0.02 -4.76 -7.78
N GLN A 151 0.97 -4.34 -8.56
CA GLN A 151 1.14 -4.80 -9.95
C GLN A 151 1.27 -6.33 -10.04
N ASN A 152 2.12 -6.96 -9.21
CA ASN A 152 2.23 -8.42 -9.24
C ASN A 152 0.97 -9.14 -8.77
N ILE A 153 0.21 -8.55 -7.86
CA ILE A 153 -1.09 -9.10 -7.45
C ILE A 153 -2.08 -9.03 -8.62
N ASP A 154 -2.05 -7.97 -9.41
CA ASP A 154 -2.85 -7.86 -10.63
C ASP A 154 -2.40 -8.85 -11.71
N ASP A 155 -1.10 -9.03 -11.92
CA ASP A 155 -0.55 -10.05 -12.83
C ASP A 155 -0.98 -11.47 -12.39
N GLU A 156 -0.80 -11.80 -11.11
CA GLU A 156 -1.24 -13.08 -10.54
C GLU A 156 -2.75 -13.27 -10.66
N ARG A 157 -3.54 -12.19 -10.55
CA ARG A 157 -5.00 -12.26 -10.77
C ARG A 157 -5.33 -12.66 -12.20
N LEU A 158 -4.60 -12.14 -13.19
CA LEU A 158 -4.79 -12.52 -14.60
C LEU A 158 -4.43 -14.00 -14.81
N GLU A 159 -3.30 -14.44 -14.28
CA GLU A 159 -2.88 -15.85 -14.32
C GLU A 159 -3.93 -16.77 -13.67
N ARG A 160 -4.42 -16.39 -12.48
CA ARG A 160 -5.43 -17.15 -11.75
C ARG A 160 -6.76 -17.26 -12.51
N ARG A 161 -7.19 -16.19 -13.19
CA ARG A 161 -8.40 -16.19 -14.01
C ARG A 161 -8.25 -17.05 -15.26
N ALA A 162 -7.05 -17.13 -15.83
CA ALA A 162 -6.79 -18.02 -16.96
C ALA A 162 -6.95 -19.52 -16.60
N VAL A 163 -6.99 -19.87 -15.31
CA VAL A 163 -7.20 -21.23 -14.83
C VAL A 163 -8.68 -21.65 -14.88
N ASP A 164 -9.62 -20.71 -14.80
CA ASP A 164 -11.06 -20.96 -14.80
C ASP A 164 -11.53 -21.90 -15.95
N PRO A 165 -11.17 -21.68 -17.23
CA PRO A 165 -11.56 -22.58 -18.32
C PRO A 165 -10.95 -23.98 -18.20
N ILE A 166 -9.76 -24.13 -17.61
CA ILE A 166 -9.13 -25.44 -17.40
C ILE A 166 -9.88 -26.20 -16.30
N LEU A 167 -10.19 -25.53 -15.18
CA LEU A 167 -10.98 -26.14 -14.10
C LEU A 167 -12.36 -26.58 -14.59
N ALA A 168 -12.99 -25.82 -15.48
CA ALA A 168 -14.30 -26.16 -16.04
C ALA A 168 -14.29 -27.46 -16.85
N ARG A 169 -13.16 -27.87 -17.44
CA ARG A 169 -13.02 -29.14 -18.17
C ARG A 169 -12.84 -30.33 -17.21
N ILE A 170 -12.10 -30.14 -16.12
CA ILE A 170 -11.74 -31.19 -15.16
C ILE A 170 -12.83 -31.42 -14.10
N PHE A 171 -13.42 -30.35 -13.56
CA PHE A 171 -14.27 -30.43 -12.37
C PHE A 171 -15.75 -30.30 -12.69
N ASN A 172 -16.59 -31.05 -11.96
CA ASN A 172 -18.04 -30.93 -12.04
C ASN A 172 -18.51 -29.71 -11.24
N PRO A 173 -19.19 -28.71 -11.85
CA PRO A 173 -19.63 -27.50 -11.16
C PRO A 173 -20.65 -27.77 -10.05
N PHE A 174 -21.46 -28.84 -10.14
CA PHE A 174 -22.43 -29.20 -9.11
C PHE A 174 -21.77 -29.76 -7.84
N VAL A 175 -20.53 -30.25 -7.94
CA VAL A 175 -19.74 -30.60 -6.75
C VAL A 175 -19.22 -29.31 -6.11
N PHE A 176 -18.73 -28.35 -6.90
CA PHE A 176 -18.30 -27.05 -6.37
C PHE A 176 -19.42 -26.28 -5.67
N ASP A 177 -20.66 -26.37 -6.17
CA ASP A 177 -21.83 -25.78 -5.54
C ASP A 177 -22.04 -26.33 -4.12
N LYS A 178 -22.04 -27.66 -3.98
CA LYS A 178 -22.19 -28.36 -2.69
C LYS A 178 -21.03 -28.17 -1.72
N MET A 179 -19.88 -27.70 -2.21
CA MET A 179 -18.71 -27.43 -1.37
C MET A 179 -18.81 -26.10 -0.63
N LEU A 180 -19.76 -25.22 -0.97
CA LEU A 180 -19.92 -23.94 -0.30
C LEU A 180 -20.95 -24.03 0.82
N ASP A 181 -20.64 -23.44 1.96
CA ASP A 181 -21.63 -23.15 3.01
C ASP A 181 -22.28 -21.77 2.79
N GLU A 182 -23.22 -21.42 3.68
CA GLU A 182 -23.92 -20.12 3.68
C GLU A 182 -22.98 -18.91 3.84
N TYR A 183 -21.77 -19.12 4.34
CA TYR A 183 -20.73 -18.08 4.52
C TYR A 183 -19.67 -18.09 3.41
N ASN A 184 -19.86 -18.89 2.35
CA ASN A 184 -18.93 -19.05 1.24
C ASN A 184 -17.58 -19.69 1.63
N ASN A 185 -17.51 -20.41 2.75
CA ASN A 185 -16.37 -21.25 3.09
C ASN A 185 -16.36 -22.48 2.19
N ILE A 186 -15.16 -22.96 1.85
CA ILE A 186 -14.98 -24.16 1.04
C ILE A 186 -14.82 -25.36 1.95
N ASN A 187 -15.82 -26.25 1.93
CA ASN A 187 -15.79 -27.55 2.59
C ASN A 187 -15.27 -28.61 1.63
N LYS A 188 -14.35 -29.46 2.12
CA LYS A 188 -13.85 -30.59 1.36
C LYS A 188 -14.96 -31.65 1.19
N PRO A 189 -15.17 -32.23 -0.01
CA PRO A 189 -16.11 -33.33 -0.18
C PRO A 189 -15.77 -34.53 0.72
N VAL A 190 -16.79 -35.12 1.35
CA VAL A 190 -16.61 -36.27 2.26
C VAL A 190 -16.21 -37.53 1.48
N ASN A 191 -16.89 -37.79 0.37
CA ASN A 191 -16.60 -38.91 -0.54
C ASN A 191 -15.71 -38.46 -1.69
N ASN A 192 -15.37 -39.36 -2.61
CA ASN A 192 -14.67 -39.07 -3.86
C ASN A 192 -15.67 -38.94 -5.03
N PRO A 193 -16.37 -37.80 -5.20
CA PRO A 193 -17.25 -37.60 -6.34
C PRO A 193 -16.42 -37.68 -7.64
N PRO A 194 -16.96 -38.24 -8.73
CA PRO A 194 -16.21 -38.33 -9.97
C PRO A 194 -15.86 -36.93 -10.52
N LEU A 195 -14.68 -36.83 -11.14
CA LEU A 195 -14.33 -35.65 -11.94
C LEU A 195 -15.20 -35.58 -13.19
N ARG A 196 -15.29 -34.40 -13.80
CA ARG A 196 -15.93 -34.22 -15.12
C ARG A 196 -15.10 -34.88 -16.22
N SER A 197 -13.77 -34.77 -16.12
CA SER A 197 -12.81 -35.36 -17.05
C SER A 197 -11.63 -35.95 -16.28
N TYR A 198 -11.11 -37.07 -16.78
CA TYR A 198 -9.86 -37.69 -16.32
C TYR A 198 -8.77 -37.60 -17.40
N ASP A 199 -8.95 -36.74 -18.41
CA ASP A 199 -7.98 -36.54 -19.49
C ASP A 199 -6.63 -36.03 -18.94
N VAL A 200 -5.55 -36.67 -19.36
CA VAL A 200 -4.19 -36.31 -18.96
C VAL A 200 -3.77 -34.96 -19.55
N SER A 201 -4.25 -34.59 -20.74
CA SER A 201 -3.98 -33.28 -21.34
C SER A 201 -4.51 -32.14 -20.48
N ASP A 202 -5.74 -32.28 -19.96
CA ASP A 202 -6.33 -31.28 -19.06
C ASP A 202 -5.53 -31.16 -17.75
N GLN A 203 -5.05 -32.29 -17.22
CA GLN A 203 -4.23 -32.32 -16.02
C GLN A 203 -2.86 -31.65 -16.23
N LEU A 204 -2.26 -31.82 -17.41
CA LEU A 204 -1.00 -31.16 -17.78
C LEU A 204 -1.19 -29.64 -17.95
N ASP A 205 -2.29 -29.22 -18.57
CA ASP A 205 -2.66 -27.79 -18.66
C ASP A 205 -2.82 -27.18 -17.26
N LEU A 206 -3.50 -27.88 -16.36
CA LEU A 206 -3.65 -27.44 -14.97
C LEU A 206 -2.29 -27.38 -14.25
N ALA A 207 -1.43 -28.37 -14.46
CA ALA A 207 -0.08 -28.39 -13.88
C ALA A 207 0.77 -27.20 -14.36
N TYR A 208 0.66 -26.84 -15.64
CA TYR A 208 1.31 -25.65 -16.20
C TYR A 208 0.83 -24.37 -15.52
N SER A 209 -0.49 -24.17 -15.38
CA SER A 209 -1.05 -23.02 -14.67
C SER A 209 -0.61 -22.94 -13.20
N ILE A 210 -0.54 -24.08 -12.51
CA ILE A 210 -0.04 -24.13 -11.13
C ILE A 210 1.42 -23.69 -11.06
N ASN A 211 2.24 -24.03 -12.06
CA ASN A 211 3.64 -23.60 -12.10
C ASN A 211 3.77 -22.07 -12.19
N LEU A 212 2.98 -21.42 -13.05
CA LEU A 212 2.92 -19.95 -13.14
C LEU A 212 2.52 -19.32 -11.80
N LEU A 213 1.44 -19.82 -11.19
CA LEU A 213 0.97 -19.35 -9.89
C LEU A 213 1.98 -19.54 -8.76
N LYS A 214 2.83 -20.58 -8.82
CA LYS A 214 3.95 -20.75 -7.88
C LYS A 214 5.01 -19.66 -8.05
N GLY A 215 5.36 -19.32 -9.29
CA GLY A 215 6.27 -18.21 -9.59
C GLY A 215 5.75 -16.90 -8.98
N SER A 216 4.51 -16.56 -9.26
CA SER A 216 3.84 -15.37 -8.72
C SER A 216 3.75 -15.38 -7.18
N ASN A 217 3.44 -16.52 -6.57
CA ASN A 217 3.42 -16.66 -5.11
C ASN A 217 4.80 -16.38 -4.49
N ILE A 218 5.89 -16.88 -5.10
CA ILE A 218 7.27 -16.63 -4.63
C ILE A 218 7.60 -15.15 -4.74
N ILE A 219 7.30 -14.50 -5.87
CA ILE A 219 7.57 -13.08 -6.12
C ILE A 219 6.83 -12.23 -5.08
N ILE A 220 5.51 -12.42 -4.93
CA ILE A 220 4.69 -11.62 -4.01
C ILE A 220 5.15 -11.85 -2.58
N ARG A 221 5.39 -13.09 -2.15
CA ARG A 221 5.89 -13.38 -0.79
C ARG A 221 7.22 -12.68 -0.52
N THR A 222 8.17 -12.78 -1.43
CA THR A 222 9.50 -12.17 -1.26
C THR A 222 9.42 -10.65 -1.20
N ARG A 223 8.57 -10.03 -2.02
CA ARG A 223 8.35 -8.58 -2.00
C ARG A 223 7.63 -8.12 -0.73
N LEU A 224 6.64 -8.88 -0.24
CA LEU A 224 5.98 -8.61 1.03
C LEU A 224 6.95 -8.72 2.22
N GLU A 225 7.86 -9.70 2.24
CA GLU A 225 8.91 -9.82 3.25
C GLU A 225 9.81 -8.56 3.27
N ARG A 226 10.26 -8.12 2.10
CA ARG A 226 11.04 -6.88 1.93
C ARG A 226 10.25 -5.63 2.35
N LEU A 227 8.96 -5.56 2.01
CA LEU A 227 8.10 -4.45 2.39
C LEU A 227 7.92 -4.38 3.91
N ASN A 228 7.76 -5.51 4.58
CA ASN A 228 7.63 -5.60 6.04
C ASN A 228 8.91 -5.11 6.74
N GLU A 229 10.06 -5.57 6.26
CA GLU A 229 11.37 -5.12 6.77
C GLU A 229 11.54 -3.62 6.54
N LYS A 230 11.22 -3.13 5.34
CA LYS A 230 11.30 -1.71 5.02
C LYS A 230 10.37 -0.88 5.89
N ALA A 231 9.12 -1.31 6.11
CA ALA A 231 8.19 -0.63 7.01
C ALA A 231 8.79 -0.45 8.41
N ARG A 232 9.33 -1.52 9.00
CA ARG A 232 9.96 -1.49 10.32
C ARG A 232 11.16 -0.54 10.36
N ASN A 233 12.05 -0.65 9.38
CA ASN A 233 13.24 0.21 9.30
C ASN A 233 12.86 1.68 9.11
N THR A 234 11.85 1.97 8.29
CA THR A 234 11.35 3.33 8.09
C THR A 234 10.68 3.88 9.35
N ILE A 235 9.90 3.08 10.10
CA ILE A 235 9.34 3.49 11.39
C ILE A 235 10.46 3.90 12.36
N GLU A 236 11.46 3.03 12.55
CA GLU A 236 12.56 3.30 13.50
C GLU A 236 13.38 4.53 13.08
N PHE A 237 13.69 4.64 11.79
CA PHE A 237 14.38 5.80 11.23
C PHE A 237 13.60 7.11 11.48
N LEU A 238 12.31 7.15 11.13
CA LEU A 238 11.49 8.35 11.28
C LEU A 238 11.27 8.73 12.74
N LYS A 239 11.12 7.74 13.64
CA LYS A 239 11.03 8.00 15.08
C LYS A 239 12.28 8.67 15.62
N LYS A 240 13.45 8.16 15.24
CA LYS A 240 14.74 8.71 15.66
C LYS A 240 14.93 10.13 15.12
N GLU A 241 14.70 10.31 13.83
CA GLU A 241 14.98 11.58 13.12
C GLU A 241 14.07 12.72 13.56
N TYR A 242 12.81 12.43 13.90
CA TYR A 242 11.83 13.45 14.34
C TYR A 242 11.58 13.48 15.84
N HIS A 243 12.38 12.74 16.62
CA HIS A 243 12.24 12.61 18.08
C HIS A 243 10.82 12.23 18.52
N LEU A 244 10.24 11.22 17.84
CA LEU A 244 8.89 10.71 18.08
C LEU A 244 8.94 9.44 18.93
N LYS A 245 7.84 9.15 19.64
CA LYS A 245 7.68 7.95 20.46
C LYS A 245 7.29 6.72 19.63
#